data_AF-A0A937Q019-F1
#
_entry.id   AF-A0A937Q019-F1
#
_cell.length_a   1.000
_cell.length_b   1.000
_cell.length_c   1.000
_cell.angle_alpha   90.00
_cell.angle_beta   90.00
_cell.angle_gamma   90.00
#
_symmetry.space_group_name_H-M   'P 1'
#
loop_
_entity.id
_entity.type
_entity.pdbx_description
1 polymer ?
#
loop_
_entity_poly.entity_id
_entity_poly.type
_entity_poly.pdbx_seq_one_letter_code
_entity_poly.pdbx_strand_id
1 'polypeptide(L)'
;MRKLSQTHKYLTGFGLYVIAGVLLLTGCESLRFGVNEGQKANAWLHNRTAAAAAQTAKAQDASVELQDLTDLSELQSRAFTAYFGQPKEYPATETVDDILAESSRQLAKGAIADSKARPNPWDVADAGMELGIGICAILGGVYGTKAAKFLKDARTKSKALKEIITGNELFKSANHTQAQAFKQAHANQSPETRQIVTQVKAG
;
A
#
# COMPACT_ATOMS: atom_id res chain seq x y z
N MET A 1 -49.37 17.30 -16.15
CA MET A 1 -47.97 16.92 -16.48
C MET A 1 -46.98 17.31 -15.35
N ARG A 2 -47.10 16.74 -14.13
CA ARG A 2 -46.24 17.11 -12.97
C ARG A 2 -45.59 15.92 -12.22
N LYS A 3 -45.76 14.68 -12.69
CA LYS A 3 -45.27 13.48 -11.97
C LYS A 3 -43.90 12.93 -12.40
N LEU A 4 -43.31 13.42 -13.51
CA LEU A 4 -42.01 12.93 -14.01
C LEU A 4 -40.79 13.58 -13.35
N SER A 5 -40.95 14.65 -12.56
CA SER A 5 -39.82 15.38 -11.93
C SER A 5 -39.34 14.75 -10.63
N GLN A 6 -40.16 13.92 -9.97
CA GLN A 6 -39.89 13.45 -8.61
C GLN A 6 -39.06 12.16 -8.58
N THR A 7 -39.19 11.29 -9.58
CA THR A 7 -38.46 10.01 -9.66
C THR A 7 -36.97 10.17 -9.95
N HIS A 8 -36.53 11.23 -10.63
CA HIS A 8 -35.10 11.50 -10.86
C HIS A 8 -34.34 11.97 -9.61
N LYS A 9 -35.03 12.57 -8.62
CA LYS A 9 -34.37 13.03 -7.38
C LYS A 9 -33.99 11.89 -6.43
N TYR A 10 -34.70 10.75 -6.51
CA TYR A 10 -34.41 9.59 -5.67
C TYR A 10 -33.32 8.69 -6.27
N LEU A 11 -33.23 8.60 -7.60
CA LEU A 11 -32.21 7.78 -8.26
C LEU A 11 -30.78 8.34 -8.10
N THR A 12 -30.60 9.66 -8.08
CA THR A 12 -29.28 10.30 -7.95
C THR A 12 -28.75 10.31 -6.52
N GLY A 13 -29.62 10.41 -5.51
CA GLY A 13 -29.24 10.30 -4.11
C GLY A 13 -28.78 8.89 -3.74
N PHE A 14 -29.56 7.87 -4.15
CA PHE A 14 -29.29 6.48 -3.78
C PHE A 14 -27.97 5.94 -4.35
N GLY A 15 -27.62 6.29 -5.60
CA GLY A 15 -26.37 5.87 -6.22
C GLY A 15 -25.11 6.40 -5.51
N LEU A 16 -25.15 7.64 -5.00
CA LEU A 16 -24.01 8.24 -4.30
C LEU A 16 -23.76 7.60 -2.94
N TYR A 17 -24.84 7.26 -2.21
CA TYR A 17 -24.74 6.55 -0.92
C TYR A 17 -24.25 5.11 -1.07
N VAL A 18 -24.58 4.43 -2.18
CA VAL A 18 -24.08 3.07 -2.45
C VAL A 18 -22.58 3.10 -2.77
N ILE A 19 -22.10 4.04 -3.59
CA ILE A 19 -20.66 4.18 -3.89
C ILE A 19 -19.87 4.56 -2.63
N ALA A 20 -20.36 5.52 -1.86
CA ALA A 20 -19.75 5.89 -0.58
C ALA A 20 -19.79 4.74 0.43
N GLY A 21 -20.89 3.98 0.46
CA GLY A 21 -21.03 2.78 1.30
C GLY A 21 -20.05 1.66 0.93
N VAL A 22 -19.85 1.40 -0.37
CA VAL A 22 -18.88 0.40 -0.85
C VAL A 22 -17.45 0.80 -0.47
N LEU A 23 -17.09 2.08 -0.59
CA LEU A 23 -15.77 2.60 -0.19
C LEU A 23 -15.53 2.56 1.33
N LEU A 24 -16.59 2.67 2.13
CA LEU A 24 -16.51 2.65 3.60
C LEU A 24 -16.58 1.23 4.20
N LEU A 25 -17.20 0.27 3.49
CA LEU A 25 -17.33 -1.13 3.92
C LEU A 25 -16.11 -1.98 3.58
N THR A 26 -15.26 -1.56 2.65
CA THR A 26 -13.91 -2.11 2.50
C THR A 26 -13.02 -1.45 3.55
N GLY A 27 -12.86 -2.09 4.71
CA GLY A 27 -12.05 -1.56 5.81
C GLY A 27 -10.70 -1.03 5.33
N CYS A 28 -10.29 0.14 5.85
CA CYS A 28 -9.06 0.86 5.50
C CYS A 28 -7.77 0.14 5.96
N GLU A 29 -7.69 -1.18 5.94
CA GLU A 29 -6.40 -1.91 6.05
C GLU A 29 -5.64 -1.79 4.71
N SER A 30 -5.32 -0.54 4.35
CA SER A 30 -4.60 -0.11 3.15
C SER A 30 -5.24 -0.50 1.82
N LEU A 31 -5.32 0.48 0.93
CA LEU A 31 -5.54 0.24 -0.50
C LEU A 31 -4.32 -0.57 -1.02
N ARG A 32 -4.36 -1.89 -0.85
CA ARG A 32 -3.24 -2.75 -1.20
C ARG A 32 -3.29 -2.98 -2.70
N PHE A 33 -2.41 -2.30 -3.42
CA PHE A 33 -2.25 -2.56 -4.84
C PHE A 33 -2.02 -4.04 -5.08
N GLY A 34 -2.71 -4.56 -6.09
CA GLY A 34 -2.55 -5.94 -6.52
C GLY A 34 -1.09 -6.26 -6.77
N VAL A 35 -0.71 -7.48 -6.40
CA VAL A 35 0.63 -8.01 -6.63
C VAL A 35 0.84 -8.11 -8.13
N ASN A 36 1.94 -7.53 -8.64
CA ASN A 36 2.26 -7.62 -10.07
C ASN A 36 2.82 -9.02 -10.43
N GLU A 37 2.88 -9.35 -11.72
CA GLU A 37 3.34 -10.67 -12.16
C GLU A 37 4.79 -10.97 -11.76
N GLY A 38 5.69 -9.97 -11.76
CA GLY A 38 7.07 -10.12 -11.31
C GLY A 38 7.18 -10.50 -9.83
N GLN A 39 6.34 -9.90 -8.98
CA GLN A 39 6.25 -10.22 -7.56
C GLN A 39 5.69 -11.62 -7.31
N LYS A 40 4.68 -12.06 -8.09
CA LYS A 40 4.18 -13.44 -8.02
C LYS A 40 5.25 -14.45 -8.46
N ALA A 41 5.94 -14.17 -9.56
CA ALA A 41 7.02 -15.02 -10.07
C ALA A 41 8.18 -15.10 -9.07
N ASN A 42 8.54 -13.98 -8.42
CA ASN A 42 9.55 -13.97 -7.37
C ASN A 42 9.10 -14.73 -6.10
N ALA A 43 7.83 -14.61 -5.70
CA ALA A 43 7.29 -15.38 -4.57
C ALA A 43 7.32 -16.89 -4.85
N TRP A 44 6.96 -17.29 -6.07
CA TRP A 44 7.09 -18.67 -6.54
C TRP A 44 8.55 -19.14 -6.53
N LEU A 45 9.46 -18.36 -7.12
CA LEU A 45 10.90 -18.64 -7.12
C LEU A 45 11.43 -18.81 -5.69
N HIS A 46 11.09 -17.92 -4.76
CA HIS A 46 11.49 -18.01 -3.36
C HIS A 46 11.05 -19.33 -2.70
N ASN A 47 9.87 -19.84 -3.01
CA ASN A 47 9.39 -21.15 -2.55
C ASN A 47 10.21 -22.29 -3.13
N ARG A 48 10.47 -22.28 -4.43
CA ARG A 48 11.33 -23.27 -5.08
C ARG A 48 12.75 -23.25 -4.52
N THR A 49 13.32 -22.07 -4.26
CA THR A 49 14.61 -21.90 -3.61
C THR A 49 14.62 -22.47 -2.19
N ALA A 50 13.60 -22.16 -1.38
CA ALA A 50 13.52 -22.64 -0.01
C ALA A 50 13.37 -24.18 0.04
N ALA A 51 12.55 -24.76 -0.82
CA ALA A 51 12.41 -26.21 -0.94
C ALA A 51 13.71 -26.88 -1.40
N ALA A 52 14.39 -26.32 -2.40
CA ALA A 52 15.68 -26.83 -2.86
C ALA A 52 16.76 -26.75 -1.76
N ALA A 53 16.75 -25.68 -0.95
CA ALA A 53 17.66 -25.53 0.18
C ALA A 53 17.40 -26.58 1.27
N ALA A 54 16.13 -26.83 1.61
CA ALA A 54 15.74 -27.87 2.58
C ALA A 54 16.14 -29.27 2.11
N GLN A 55 15.88 -29.58 0.84
CA GLN A 55 16.30 -30.85 0.23
C GLN A 55 17.82 -31.00 0.21
N THR A 56 18.55 -29.93 -0.14
CA THR A 56 20.03 -29.95 -0.17
C THR A 56 20.62 -30.14 1.23
N ALA A 57 20.07 -29.46 2.25
CA ALA A 57 20.53 -29.61 3.63
C ALA A 57 20.38 -31.07 4.12
N LYS A 58 19.26 -31.72 3.80
CA LYS A 58 19.04 -33.14 4.09
C LYS A 58 19.98 -34.05 3.31
N ALA A 59 20.13 -33.81 2.01
CA ALA A 59 20.96 -34.65 1.13
C ALA A 59 22.45 -34.58 1.48
N GLN A 60 22.91 -33.45 2.01
CA GLN A 60 24.30 -33.25 2.43
C GLN A 60 24.57 -33.64 3.89
N ASP A 61 23.59 -34.26 4.57
CA ASP A 61 23.66 -34.60 5.99
C ASP A 61 24.11 -33.40 6.86
N ALA A 62 23.53 -32.24 6.58
CA ALA A 62 23.80 -31.03 7.36
C ALA A 62 23.35 -31.21 8.82
N SER A 63 23.74 -30.29 9.70
CA SER A 63 23.28 -30.34 11.10
C SER A 63 21.75 -30.37 11.19
N VAL A 64 21.22 -31.07 12.19
CA VAL A 64 19.78 -31.14 12.46
C VAL A 64 19.16 -29.74 12.54
N GLU A 65 19.86 -28.81 13.21
CA GLU A 65 19.42 -27.42 13.29
C GLU A 65 19.28 -26.75 11.92
N LEU A 66 20.22 -26.96 10.98
CA LEU A 66 20.12 -26.37 9.65
C LEU A 66 19.00 -27.02 8.82
N GLN A 67 18.80 -28.33 8.96
CA GLN A 67 17.68 -29.03 8.32
C GLN A 67 16.33 -28.48 8.83
N ASP A 68 16.18 -28.29 10.15
CA ASP A 68 14.96 -27.74 10.76
C ASP A 68 14.70 -26.29 10.32
N LEU A 69 15.76 -25.45 10.28
CA LEU A 69 15.65 -24.06 9.82
C LEU A 69 15.24 -23.96 8.36
N THR A 70 15.78 -24.83 7.49
CA THR A 70 15.45 -24.83 6.07
C THR A 70 14.05 -25.40 5.80
N ASP A 71 13.61 -26.41 6.54
CA ASP A 71 12.23 -26.91 6.52
C ASP A 71 11.21 -25.83 6.94
N LEU A 72 11.52 -25.09 8.01
CA LEU A 72 10.68 -23.97 8.44
C LEU A 72 10.62 -22.86 7.38
N SER A 73 11.76 -22.54 6.75
CA SER A 73 11.85 -21.55 5.67
C SER A 73 10.97 -21.95 4.48
N GLU A 74 11.01 -23.23 4.06
CA GLU A 74 10.13 -23.77 3.02
C GLU A 74 8.65 -23.60 3.40
N LEU A 75 8.27 -23.98 4.61
CA LEU A 75 6.89 -23.88 5.08
C LEU A 75 6.38 -22.43 5.08
N GLN A 76 7.18 -21.49 5.58
CA GLN A 76 6.85 -20.06 5.56
C GLN A 76 6.75 -19.51 4.12
N SER A 77 7.65 -19.97 3.24
CA SER A 77 7.65 -19.57 1.83
C SER A 77 6.39 -20.01 1.06
N ARG A 78 5.85 -21.19 1.40
CA ARG A 78 4.55 -21.65 0.88
C ARG A 78 3.41 -20.72 1.27
N ALA A 79 3.41 -20.20 2.50
CA ALA A 79 2.42 -19.23 2.95
C ALA A 79 2.51 -17.92 2.14
N PHE A 80 3.73 -17.44 1.85
CA PHE A 80 3.91 -16.28 0.98
C PHE A 80 3.39 -16.54 -0.43
N THR A 81 3.69 -17.68 -1.03
CA THR A 81 3.18 -18.02 -2.37
C THR A 81 1.66 -18.06 -2.40
N ALA A 82 1.02 -18.64 -1.37
CA ALA A 82 -0.44 -18.65 -1.26
C ALA A 82 -1.02 -17.23 -1.13
N TYR A 83 -0.34 -16.35 -0.41
CA TYR A 83 -0.75 -14.95 -0.24
C TYR A 83 -0.61 -14.15 -1.55
N PHE A 84 0.52 -14.27 -2.26
CA PHE A 84 0.79 -13.53 -3.49
C PHE A 84 0.03 -14.08 -4.71
N GLY A 85 -0.35 -15.36 -4.67
CA GLY A 85 -0.95 -16.10 -5.78
C GLY A 85 0.10 -16.68 -6.73
N GLN A 86 -0.37 -17.37 -7.77
CA GLN A 86 0.49 -18.01 -8.77
C GLN A 86 0.81 -17.05 -9.93
N PRO A 87 2.05 -17.06 -10.46
CA PRO A 87 2.38 -16.32 -11.67
C PRO A 87 1.71 -16.96 -12.89
N LYS A 88 1.42 -16.16 -13.92
CA LYS A 88 0.94 -16.69 -15.20
C LYS A 88 2.02 -17.48 -15.95
N GLU A 89 3.26 -17.00 -15.86
CA GLU A 89 4.44 -17.64 -16.45
C GLU A 89 5.38 -18.07 -15.33
N TYR A 90 5.70 -19.36 -15.28
CA TYR A 90 6.56 -19.92 -14.25
C TYR A 90 8.03 -19.71 -14.61
N PRO A 91 8.86 -19.17 -13.70
CA PRO A 91 10.30 -19.12 -13.92
C PRO A 91 10.87 -20.55 -13.93
N ALA A 92 11.94 -20.75 -14.69
CA ALA A 92 12.68 -22.02 -14.71
C ALA A 92 13.19 -22.33 -13.29
N THR A 93 12.70 -23.44 -12.71
CA THR A 93 12.95 -23.82 -11.31
C THR A 93 12.93 -25.34 -11.12
N GLU A 94 13.23 -26.08 -12.19
CA GLU A 94 13.23 -27.54 -12.18
C GLU A 94 14.49 -28.08 -11.50
N THR A 95 15.63 -27.42 -11.72
CA THR A 95 16.92 -27.77 -11.13
C THR A 95 17.46 -26.66 -10.21
N VAL A 96 18.44 -27.02 -9.38
CA VAL A 96 19.18 -26.04 -8.56
C VAL A 96 19.90 -25.02 -9.44
N ASP A 97 20.43 -25.45 -10.59
CA ASP A 97 21.11 -24.56 -11.54
C ASP A 97 20.13 -23.52 -12.14
N ASP A 98 18.89 -23.92 -12.45
CA ASP A 98 17.85 -22.99 -12.91
C ASP A 98 17.51 -21.96 -11.83
N ILE A 99 17.37 -22.41 -10.58
CA ILE A 99 17.08 -21.55 -9.43
C ILE A 99 18.20 -20.54 -9.19
N LEU A 100 19.46 -20.97 -9.35
CA LEU A 100 20.65 -20.13 -9.12
C LEU A 100 21.06 -19.28 -10.33
N ALA A 101 20.39 -19.45 -11.47
CA ALA A 101 20.66 -18.72 -12.70
C ALA A 101 20.56 -17.20 -12.52
N GLU A 102 21.27 -16.45 -13.37
CA GLU A 102 21.27 -14.99 -13.29
C GLU A 102 19.87 -14.40 -13.55
N SER A 103 19.05 -15.04 -14.38
CA SER A 103 17.65 -14.65 -14.61
C SER A 103 16.84 -14.62 -13.31
N SER A 104 16.99 -15.64 -12.45
CA SER A 104 16.35 -15.74 -11.13
C SER A 104 16.78 -14.61 -10.19
N ARG A 105 18.07 -14.24 -10.23
CA ARG A 105 18.60 -13.10 -9.46
C ARG A 105 18.06 -11.77 -9.96
N GLN A 106 17.96 -11.60 -11.27
CA GLN A 106 17.40 -10.39 -11.87
C GLN A 106 15.90 -10.25 -11.58
N LEU A 107 15.15 -11.36 -11.60
CA LEU A 107 13.74 -11.38 -11.17
C LEU A 107 13.59 -10.90 -9.73
N ALA A 108 14.42 -11.41 -8.81
CA ALA A 108 14.40 -10.98 -7.41
C ALA A 108 14.74 -9.49 -7.25
N LYS A 109 15.78 -8.99 -7.95
CA LYS A 109 16.15 -7.57 -7.95
C LYS A 109 15.02 -6.70 -8.50
N GLY A 110 14.38 -7.11 -9.59
CA GLY A 110 13.22 -6.44 -10.19
C GLY A 110 12.05 -6.36 -9.21
N ALA A 111 11.70 -7.48 -8.55
CA ALA A 111 10.64 -7.50 -7.55
C ALA A 111 10.92 -6.59 -6.35
N ILE A 112 12.19 -6.43 -5.94
CA ILE A 112 12.59 -5.45 -4.91
C ILE A 112 12.39 -4.02 -5.42
N ALA A 113 12.82 -3.71 -6.64
CA ALA A 113 12.62 -2.39 -7.24
C ALA A 113 11.13 -2.03 -7.34
N ASP A 114 10.31 -2.96 -7.83
CA ASP A 114 8.86 -2.81 -7.94
C ASP A 114 8.19 -2.62 -6.57
N SER A 115 8.67 -3.31 -5.55
CA SER A 115 8.15 -3.17 -4.18
C SER A 115 8.43 -1.78 -3.61
N LYS A 116 9.56 -1.16 -3.99
CA LYS A 116 9.90 0.23 -3.63
C LYS A 116 9.14 1.26 -4.47
N ALA A 117 8.80 0.92 -5.71
CA ALA A 117 8.05 1.78 -6.62
C ALA A 117 6.53 1.78 -6.37
N ARG A 118 6.05 1.05 -5.36
CA ARG A 118 4.64 1.08 -4.98
C ARG A 118 4.25 2.52 -4.61
N PRO A 119 3.13 3.05 -5.15
CA PRO A 119 2.69 4.41 -4.84
C PRO A 119 2.58 4.57 -3.33
N ASN A 120 3.13 5.66 -2.81
CA ASN A 120 2.94 6.00 -1.40
C ASN A 120 1.41 6.12 -1.17
N PRO A 121 0.85 5.65 -0.03
CA PRO A 121 -0.55 5.85 0.33
C PRO A 121 -1.10 7.27 0.06
N TRP A 122 -0.25 8.28 0.20
CA TRP A 122 -0.54 9.67 -0.13
C TRP A 122 -0.79 9.93 -1.60
N ASP A 123 0.00 9.34 -2.51
CA ASP A 123 -0.19 9.50 -3.95
C ASP A 123 -1.53 8.90 -4.38
N VAL A 124 -1.92 7.80 -3.73
CA VAL A 124 -3.24 7.17 -3.92
C VAL A 124 -4.36 8.05 -3.41
N ALA A 125 -4.20 8.61 -2.21
CA ALA A 125 -5.19 9.51 -1.62
C ALA A 125 -5.37 10.77 -2.48
N ASP A 126 -4.27 11.34 -2.98
CA ASP A 126 -4.28 12.49 -3.88
C ASP A 126 -4.99 12.16 -5.20
N ALA A 127 -4.67 11.02 -5.82
CA ALA A 127 -5.34 10.57 -7.05
C ALA A 127 -6.84 10.31 -6.82
N GLY A 128 -7.21 9.72 -5.68
CA GLY A 128 -8.60 9.51 -5.28
C GLY A 128 -9.36 10.83 -5.09
N MET A 129 -8.73 11.83 -4.46
CA MET A 129 -9.30 13.17 -4.34
C MET A 129 -9.46 13.85 -5.70
N GLU A 130 -8.49 13.72 -6.61
CA GLU A 130 -8.59 14.25 -7.98
C GLU A 130 -9.75 13.63 -8.76
N LEU A 131 -9.91 12.31 -8.67
CA LEU A 131 -11.03 11.60 -9.28
C LEU A 131 -12.37 12.08 -8.70
N GLY A 132 -12.46 12.20 -7.37
CA GLY A 132 -13.63 12.72 -6.68
C GLY A 132 -13.99 14.14 -7.11
N ILE A 133 -13.00 15.03 -7.22
CA ILE A 133 -13.17 16.40 -7.74
C ILE A 133 -13.72 16.36 -9.17
N GLY A 134 -13.15 15.52 -10.04
CA GLY A 134 -13.59 15.36 -11.43
C GLY A 134 -15.05 14.89 -11.53
N ILE A 135 -15.42 13.86 -10.77
CA ILE A 135 -16.79 13.33 -10.73
C ILE A 135 -17.76 14.39 -10.21
N CYS A 136 -17.43 15.08 -9.11
CA CYS A 136 -18.26 16.15 -8.56
C CYS A 136 -18.44 17.30 -9.56
N ALA A 137 -17.39 17.68 -10.29
CA ALA A 137 -17.44 18.74 -11.28
C ALA A 137 -18.30 18.38 -12.49
N ILE A 138 -18.26 17.13 -12.97
CA ILE A 138 -18.98 16.69 -14.16
C ILE A 138 -20.46 16.41 -13.86
N LEU A 139 -20.78 15.80 -12.72
CA LEU A 139 -22.13 15.27 -12.45
C LEU A 139 -22.98 16.11 -11.49
N GLY A 140 -22.40 17.05 -10.74
CA GLY A 140 -23.07 17.66 -9.58
C GLY A 140 -23.73 19.03 -9.80
N GLY A 141 -23.59 19.65 -10.98
CA GLY A 141 -24.09 21.02 -11.20
C GLY A 141 -23.55 22.02 -10.18
N VAL A 142 -24.38 22.94 -9.68
CA VAL A 142 -23.96 23.97 -8.69
C VAL A 142 -23.49 23.38 -7.35
N TYR A 143 -24.07 22.26 -6.92
CA TYR A 143 -23.63 21.59 -5.69
C TYR A 143 -22.32 20.82 -5.91
N GLY A 144 -22.13 20.28 -7.12
CA GLY A 144 -20.89 19.64 -7.57
C GLY A 144 -19.69 20.58 -7.55
N THR A 145 -19.85 21.82 -8.03
CA THR A 145 -18.75 22.80 -8.02
C THR A 145 -18.35 23.21 -6.61
N LYS A 146 -19.31 23.31 -5.67
CA LYS A 146 -19.02 23.56 -4.26
C LYS A 146 -18.29 22.38 -3.61
N ALA A 147 -18.73 21.15 -3.88
CA ALA A 147 -18.07 19.93 -3.41
C ALA A 147 -16.64 19.80 -3.97
N ALA A 148 -16.46 20.04 -5.27
CA ALA A 148 -15.15 20.05 -5.93
C ALA A 148 -14.21 21.09 -5.31
N LYS A 149 -14.70 22.30 -5.02
CA LYS A 149 -13.93 23.33 -4.33
C LYS A 149 -13.51 22.89 -2.92
N PHE A 150 -14.45 22.33 -2.14
CA PHE A 150 -14.15 21.83 -0.80
C PHE A 150 -13.09 20.72 -0.83
N LEU A 151 -13.21 19.74 -1.74
CA LEU A 151 -12.23 18.67 -1.90
C LEU A 151 -10.86 19.21 -2.32
N LYS A 152 -10.83 20.20 -3.22
CA LYS A 152 -9.59 20.89 -3.61
C LYS A 152 -8.93 21.59 -2.42
N ASP A 153 -9.70 22.34 -1.64
CA ASP A 153 -9.21 23.04 -0.44
C ASP A 153 -8.70 22.03 0.61
N ALA A 154 -9.41 20.91 0.80
CA ALA A 154 -9.00 19.84 1.70
C ALA A 154 -7.68 19.19 1.25
N ARG A 155 -7.52 18.90 -0.04
CA ARG A 155 -6.26 18.38 -0.60
C ARG A 155 -5.10 19.35 -0.37
N THR A 156 -5.28 20.63 -0.67
CA THR A 156 -4.24 21.65 -0.45
C THR A 156 -3.82 21.73 1.02
N LYS A 157 -4.79 21.69 1.95
CA LYS A 157 -4.49 21.66 3.39
C LYS A 157 -3.76 20.38 3.82
N SER A 158 -4.15 19.23 3.28
CA SER A 158 -3.49 17.95 3.54
C SER A 158 -2.03 17.96 3.07
N LYS A 159 -1.77 18.50 1.87
CA LYS A 159 -0.41 18.64 1.34
C LYS A 159 0.45 19.56 2.21
N ALA A 160 -0.07 20.72 2.60
CA ALA A 160 0.63 21.64 3.49
C ALA A 160 0.96 20.99 4.85
N LEU A 161 0.02 20.23 5.42
CA LEU A 161 0.25 19.49 6.67
C LEU A 161 1.36 18.44 6.52
N LYS A 162 1.38 17.70 5.39
CA LYS A 162 2.44 16.73 5.08
C LYS A 162 3.80 17.41 5.00
N GLU A 163 3.91 18.52 4.27
CA GLU A 163 5.14 19.30 4.15
C GLU A 163 5.67 19.78 5.51
N ILE A 164 4.78 20.30 6.36
CA ILE A 164 5.13 20.72 7.74
C ILE A 164 5.64 19.53 8.56
N ILE A 165 4.96 18.39 8.51
CA ILE A 165 5.38 17.20 9.26
C ILE A 165 6.73 16.69 8.77
N THR A 166 6.94 16.57 7.47
CA THR A 166 8.22 16.16 6.88
C THR A 166 9.35 17.12 7.26
N GLY A 167 9.12 18.43 7.18
CA GLY A 167 10.09 19.44 7.60
C GLY A 167 10.44 19.33 9.08
N ASN A 168 9.45 19.09 9.95
CA ASN A 168 9.65 18.91 11.38
C ASN A 168 10.45 17.63 11.71
N GLU A 169 10.22 16.54 10.98
CA GLU A 169 11.02 15.31 11.13
C GLU A 169 12.47 15.54 10.71
N LEU A 170 12.70 16.21 9.57
CA LEU A 170 14.03 16.56 9.10
C LEU A 170 14.77 17.47 10.11
N PHE A 171 14.07 18.48 10.64
CA PHE A 171 14.63 19.36 11.66
C PHE A 171 15.07 18.58 12.91
N LYS A 172 14.23 17.66 13.39
CA LYS A 172 14.55 16.81 14.56
C LYS A 172 15.70 15.84 14.31
N SER A 173 15.84 15.31 13.09
CA SER A 173 17.00 14.48 12.74
C SER A 173 18.30 15.27 12.64
N ALA A 174 18.24 16.53 12.18
CA ALA A 174 19.42 17.37 12.08
C ALA A 174 19.83 18.03 13.41
N ASN A 175 18.88 18.23 14.33
CA ASN A 175 19.08 19.00 15.57
C ASN A 175 18.69 18.21 16.82
N HIS A 176 19.38 17.09 17.08
CA HIS A 176 19.06 16.19 18.20
C HIS A 176 18.99 16.89 19.56
N THR A 177 19.88 17.87 19.82
CA THR A 177 19.92 18.63 21.08
C THR A 177 18.68 19.52 21.29
N GLN A 178 17.99 19.90 20.21
CA GLN A 178 16.79 20.76 20.25
C GLN A 178 15.48 19.96 20.21
N ALA A 179 15.56 18.64 20.01
CA ALA A 179 14.38 17.79 19.87
C ALA A 179 13.47 17.79 21.11
N GLN A 180 14.04 17.94 22.31
CA GLN A 180 13.26 17.99 23.55
C GLN A 180 12.51 19.32 23.72
N ALA A 181 13.17 20.45 23.43
CA ALA A 181 12.53 21.76 23.42
C ALA A 181 11.43 21.84 22.36
N PHE A 182 11.65 21.26 21.18
CA PHE A 182 10.64 21.12 20.14
C PHE A 182 9.41 20.33 20.63
N LYS A 183 9.62 19.16 21.27
CA LYS A 183 8.51 18.38 21.85
C LYS A 183 7.71 19.18 22.89
N GLN A 184 8.39 19.95 23.74
CA GLN A 184 7.74 20.81 24.74
C GLN A 184 6.91 21.92 24.10
N ALA A 185 7.42 22.57 23.05
CA ALA A 185 6.68 23.60 22.31
C ALA A 185 5.36 23.09 21.69
N HIS A 186 5.31 21.78 21.40
CA HIS A 186 4.12 21.11 20.86
C HIS A 186 3.29 20.36 21.90
N ALA A 187 3.61 20.45 23.20
CA ALA A 187 2.94 19.69 24.25
C ALA A 187 1.43 19.97 24.35
N ASN A 188 1.00 21.19 24.00
CA ASN A 188 -0.39 21.64 24.08
C ASN A 188 -1.21 21.38 22.81
N GLN A 189 -0.70 20.58 21.87
CA GLN A 189 -1.49 20.18 20.71
C GLN A 189 -2.70 19.34 21.14
N SER A 190 -3.84 19.60 20.49
CA SER A 190 -5.06 18.84 20.77
C SER A 190 -4.84 17.34 20.51
N PRO A 191 -5.55 16.45 21.23
CA PRO A 191 -5.48 15.01 20.98
C PRO A 191 -5.74 14.64 19.51
N GLU A 192 -6.70 15.31 18.88
CA GLU A 192 -7.07 15.11 17.47
C GLU A 192 -5.92 15.49 16.54
N THR A 193 -5.26 16.62 16.79
CA THR A 193 -4.09 17.06 16.02
C THR A 193 -2.95 16.06 16.14
N ARG A 194 -2.68 15.55 17.34
CA ARG A 194 -1.65 14.54 17.58
C ARG A 194 -1.96 13.23 16.88
N GLN A 195 -3.23 12.80 16.90
CA GLN A 195 -3.69 11.61 16.19
C GLN A 195 -3.50 11.77 14.68
N ILE A 196 -3.93 12.89 14.10
CA ILE A 196 -3.74 13.20 12.68
C ILE A 196 -2.25 13.18 12.32
N VAL A 197 -1.39 13.89 13.08
CA VAL A 197 0.06 13.91 12.82
C VAL A 197 0.66 12.50 12.91
N THR A 198 0.21 11.68 13.85
CA THR A 198 0.69 10.29 14.01
C THR A 198 0.28 9.43 12.83
N GLN A 199 -0.99 9.51 12.42
CA GLN A 199 -1.50 8.81 11.24
C GLN A 199 -0.75 9.26 9.98
N VAL A 200 -0.44 10.56 9.87
CA VAL A 200 0.27 11.10 8.72
C VAL A 200 1.73 10.63 8.64
N LYS A 201 2.36 10.33 9.78
CA LYS A 201 3.72 9.76 9.80
C LYS A 201 3.76 8.27 9.51
N ALA A 202 2.67 7.54 9.78
CA ALA A 202 2.61 6.09 9.69
C ALA A 202 2.31 5.58 8.26
N GLY A 203 1.93 6.46 7.33
CA GLY A 203 1.70 6.16 5.91
C GLY A 203 2.71 6.83 5.00
#